data_AF-A0A2V7JMF6-F1
#
_entry.id   AF-A0A2V7JMF6-F1
#
_cell.length_a   1.000
_cell.length_b   1.000
_cell.length_c   1.000
_cell.angle_alpha   90.00
_cell.angle_beta   90.00
_cell.angle_gamma   90.00
#
_symmetry.space_group_name_H-M   'P 1'
#
loop_
_entity.id
_entity.type
_entity.pdbx_description
1 polymer ?
#
loop_
_entity_poly.entity_id
_entity_poly.type
_entity_poly.pdbx_seq_one_letter_code
_entity_poly.pdbx_strand_id
1 'polypeptide(L)'
;MNCSTAGCGWRKNFTADNSSSPEIIFAIKYIAVSGLGLNFLMRALHYNQFTPSPWNGFATLADTYAAFDPADQRTQIFLAGPQFNVLTGQPVTDRQGNPLVFTPAIPDVTAATEGAGVRITKWPADPNHVQQDNGNDYAFFRLGEMYLIRAEAENELGQSAAATADINLIRARAFNPPKPIASGLTQAQLRDAILNERLFELTAEGKRRQDLIRFGKYTSGTWYAKTVFAPYKVLMPIPQTQIETNPQLKQNPGY
;
A
#
# COMPACT_ATOMS: atom_id res chain seq x y z
N MET A 1 8.07 20.84 8.34
CA MET A 1 9.37 20.48 7.73
C MET A 1 9.10 20.11 6.28
N ASN A 2 9.31 21.05 5.36
CA ASN A 2 9.13 20.84 3.92
C ASN A 2 10.34 20.06 3.38
N CYS A 3 10.14 18.80 3.02
CA CYS A 3 11.11 18.05 2.23
C CYS A 3 10.32 17.22 1.22
N SER A 4 10.38 17.64 -0.04
CA SER A 4 9.69 17.03 -1.18
C SER A 4 10.55 16.00 -1.92
N THR A 5 11.70 15.62 -1.37
CA THR A 5 12.62 14.63 -1.94
C THR A 5 12.58 13.32 -1.16
N ALA A 6 12.86 12.21 -1.85
CA ALA A 6 13.07 10.91 -1.24
C ALA A 6 14.23 11.02 -0.24
N GLY A 7 13.93 11.08 1.06
CA GLY A 7 14.96 11.21 2.10
C GLY A 7 14.51 11.91 3.39
N CYS A 8 13.39 12.64 3.40
CA CYS A 8 12.85 13.17 4.66
C CYS A 8 11.33 13.00 4.80
N GLY A 9 10.83 13.32 5.99
CA GLY A 9 9.42 13.16 6.35
C GLY A 9 8.98 11.70 6.35
N TRP A 10 7.69 11.46 6.09
CA TRP A 10 7.12 10.11 6.10
C TRP A 10 7.73 9.18 5.03
N ARG A 11 8.30 9.73 3.94
CA ARG A 11 8.93 8.95 2.86
C ARG A 11 10.20 8.23 3.32
N LYS A 12 10.88 8.75 4.36
CA LYS A 12 12.10 8.16 4.94
C LYS A 12 11.90 6.72 5.41
N ASN A 13 10.66 6.32 5.72
CA ASN A 13 10.31 4.96 6.08
C ASN A 13 10.53 3.92 4.98
N PHE A 14 10.70 4.36 3.73
CA PHE A 14 10.66 3.47 2.57
C PHE A 14 11.91 3.54 1.69
N THR A 15 12.82 4.48 1.91
CA THR A 15 14.08 4.60 1.15
C THR A 15 15.04 3.44 1.46
N ALA A 16 16.07 3.24 0.63
CA ALA A 16 17.05 2.17 0.82
C ALA A 16 17.84 2.30 2.14
N ASP A 17 17.95 3.52 2.66
CA ASP A 17 18.60 3.85 3.93
C ASP A 17 17.57 4.02 5.08
N ASN A 18 16.36 3.47 4.94
CA ASN A 18 15.28 3.61 5.92
C ASN A 18 15.58 2.99 7.29
N SER A 19 16.66 2.23 7.44
CA SER A 19 17.17 1.76 8.72
C SER A 19 17.46 2.90 9.71
N SER A 20 17.69 4.13 9.22
CA SER A 20 17.82 5.33 10.04
C SER A 20 16.50 6.08 10.30
N SER A 21 15.37 5.56 9.83
CA SER A 21 14.06 6.13 10.16
C SER A 21 13.75 5.93 11.64
N PRO A 22 13.38 6.99 12.39
CA PRO A 22 12.99 6.86 13.79
C PRO A 22 11.59 6.24 13.96
N GLU A 23 10.83 6.06 12.88
CA GLU A 23 9.47 5.51 12.96
C GLU A 23 9.43 3.98 12.84
N ILE A 24 10.51 3.33 12.39
CA ILE A 24 10.52 1.87 12.23
C ILE A 24 10.67 1.21 13.59
N ILE A 25 9.73 0.33 13.95
CA ILE A 25 9.71 -0.42 15.21
C ILE A 25 10.18 -1.85 14.98
N PHE A 26 9.64 -2.51 13.95
CA PHE A 26 10.03 -3.85 13.56
C PHE A 26 10.07 -3.94 12.03
N ALA A 27 11.19 -4.43 11.49
CA ALA A 27 11.39 -4.52 10.05
C ALA A 27 11.95 -5.88 9.63
N ILE A 28 11.51 -6.33 8.46
CA ILE A 28 12.21 -7.37 7.70
C ILE A 28 13.34 -6.67 6.97
N LYS A 29 14.57 -7.11 7.26
CA LYS A 29 15.78 -6.54 6.69
C LYS A 29 16.02 -7.04 5.28
N TYR A 30 16.30 -6.11 4.37
CA TYR A 30 16.71 -6.42 3.01
C TYR A 30 18.03 -5.73 2.71
N ILE A 31 18.86 -6.36 1.90
CA ILE A 31 20.13 -5.81 1.45
C ILE A 31 20.22 -5.92 -0.06
N ALA A 32 20.92 -4.99 -0.70
CA ALA A 32 21.18 -5.01 -2.14
C ALA A 32 22.22 -6.09 -2.50
N VAL A 33 21.84 -7.36 -2.31
CA VAL A 33 22.62 -8.55 -2.64
C VAL A 33 21.68 -9.56 -3.29
N SER A 34 22.19 -10.28 -4.27
CA SER A 34 21.44 -11.29 -5.03
C SER A 34 20.66 -12.24 -4.11
N GLY A 35 19.34 -12.24 -4.22
CA GLY A 35 18.42 -13.11 -3.49
C GLY A 35 18.07 -12.66 -2.06
N LEU A 36 18.58 -11.51 -1.59
CA LEU A 36 18.38 -11.00 -0.23
C LEU A 36 17.76 -9.59 -0.20
N GLY A 37 17.35 -9.04 -1.35
CA GLY A 37 16.77 -7.70 -1.42
C GLY A 37 15.26 -7.68 -1.62
N LEU A 38 14.71 -6.48 -1.46
CA LEU A 38 13.31 -6.23 -1.71
C LEU A 38 13.06 -6.12 -3.21
N ASN A 39 12.17 -6.96 -3.74
CA ASN A 39 11.86 -7.02 -5.17
C ASN A 39 10.48 -6.43 -5.54
N PHE A 40 9.88 -5.60 -4.67
CA PHE A 40 8.53 -5.08 -4.90
C PHE A 40 8.40 -4.27 -6.19
N LEU A 41 9.46 -3.54 -6.58
CA LEU A 41 9.50 -2.82 -7.85
C LEU A 41 9.37 -3.75 -9.05
N MET A 42 9.96 -4.95 -9.02
CA MET A 42 9.82 -5.93 -10.10
C MET A 42 8.36 -6.33 -10.32
N ARG A 43 7.58 -6.38 -9.24
CA ARG A 43 6.18 -6.78 -9.28
C ARG A 43 5.28 -5.70 -9.86
N ALA A 44 5.62 -4.43 -9.64
CA ALA A 44 4.78 -3.29 -10.01
C ALA A 44 5.18 -2.63 -11.34
N LEU A 45 6.48 -2.43 -11.59
CA LEU A 45 6.96 -1.65 -12.73
C LEU A 45 6.73 -2.37 -14.07
N HIS A 46 6.64 -1.58 -15.14
CA HIS A 46 6.63 -2.07 -16.52
C HIS A 46 8.01 -2.59 -16.96
N TYR A 47 8.04 -3.45 -17.98
CA TYR A 47 9.23 -4.11 -18.53
C TYR A 47 10.40 -3.17 -18.85
N ASN A 48 10.10 -1.92 -19.22
CA ASN A 48 11.08 -0.92 -19.66
C ASN A 48 11.46 0.11 -18.56
N GLN A 49 10.87 0.02 -17.36
CA GLN A 49 11.05 1.04 -16.31
C GLN A 49 12.25 0.81 -15.39
N PHE A 50 12.89 -0.36 -15.44
CA PHE A 50 13.99 -0.74 -14.56
C PHE A 50 14.86 -1.80 -15.24
N THR A 51 16.09 -1.96 -14.76
CA THR A 51 17.01 -3.02 -15.20
C THR A 51 17.43 -3.82 -13.96
N PRO A 52 17.24 -5.15 -13.90
CA PRO A 52 16.67 -6.04 -14.92
C PRO A 52 15.17 -5.79 -15.15
N SER A 53 14.64 -6.33 -16.26
CA SER A 53 13.26 -6.08 -16.69
C SER A 53 12.23 -6.54 -15.64
N PRO A 54 11.35 -5.65 -15.15
CA PRO A 54 10.22 -5.96 -14.26
C PRO A 54 9.13 -6.83 -14.92
N TRP A 55 8.03 -7.06 -14.21
CA TRP A 55 7.00 -8.04 -14.60
C TRP A 55 5.65 -7.42 -14.98
N ASN A 56 5.48 -6.11 -14.79
CA ASN A 56 4.24 -5.38 -15.05
C ASN A 56 3.00 -6.02 -14.38
N GLY A 57 3.15 -6.55 -13.17
CA GLY A 57 2.14 -7.39 -12.53
C GLY A 57 1.07 -6.62 -11.78
N PHE A 58 1.44 -6.00 -10.66
CA PHE A 58 0.47 -5.40 -9.74
C PHE A 58 0.08 -3.97 -10.13
N ALA A 59 -1.22 -3.76 -10.29
CA ALA A 59 -1.83 -2.45 -10.38
C ALA A 59 -2.56 -2.07 -9.08
N THR A 60 -2.60 -0.77 -8.79
CA THR A 60 -3.44 -0.19 -7.74
C THR A 60 -4.88 -0.15 -8.24
N LEU A 61 -5.82 -0.57 -7.39
CA LEU A 61 -7.25 -0.48 -7.68
C LEU A 61 -7.64 0.99 -7.94
N ALA A 62 -8.43 1.23 -9.00
CA ALA A 62 -8.88 2.57 -9.37
C ALA A 62 -9.55 3.31 -8.20
N ASP A 63 -10.39 2.61 -7.43
CA ASP A 63 -11.07 3.18 -6.25
C ASP A 63 -10.09 3.57 -5.14
N THR A 64 -9.02 2.79 -4.94
CA THR A 64 -7.99 3.14 -3.95
C THR A 64 -7.25 4.39 -4.37
N TYR A 65 -6.87 4.49 -5.64
CA TYR A 65 -6.20 5.69 -6.17
C TYR A 65 -7.11 6.92 -6.10
N ALA A 66 -8.38 6.78 -6.50
CA ALA A 66 -9.37 7.86 -6.48
C ALA A 66 -9.79 8.29 -5.06
N ALA A 67 -9.61 7.44 -4.06
CA ALA A 67 -9.94 7.77 -2.67
C ALA A 67 -8.95 8.77 -2.03
N PHE A 68 -7.74 8.93 -2.58
CA PHE A 68 -6.80 9.92 -2.08
C PHE A 68 -7.24 11.33 -2.47
N ASP A 69 -7.07 12.24 -1.53
CA ASP A 69 -7.15 13.66 -1.84
C ASP A 69 -5.98 14.04 -2.78
N PRO A 70 -6.21 14.78 -3.87
CA PRO A 70 -5.13 15.20 -4.77
C PRO A 70 -4.03 16.02 -4.08
N ALA A 71 -4.34 16.71 -2.98
CA ALA A 71 -3.37 17.45 -2.17
C ALA A 71 -2.63 16.58 -1.14
N ASP A 72 -3.02 15.31 -0.97
CA ASP A 72 -2.32 14.37 -0.10
C ASP A 72 -0.98 14.00 -0.74
N GLN A 73 0.12 14.38 -0.08
CA GLN A 73 1.48 14.12 -0.55
C GLN A 73 1.80 12.63 -0.62
N ARG A 74 1.04 11.75 0.06
CA ARG A 74 1.20 10.29 -0.05
C ARG A 74 0.83 9.77 -1.43
N THR A 75 0.08 10.53 -2.24
CA THR A 75 -0.16 10.18 -3.65
C THR A 75 1.12 10.00 -4.46
N GLN A 76 2.25 10.57 -4.00
CA GLN A 76 3.56 10.38 -4.63
C GLN A 76 4.09 8.93 -4.56
N ILE A 77 3.43 8.01 -3.85
CA ILE A 77 3.75 6.57 -3.93
C ILE A 77 3.22 5.94 -5.21
N PHE A 78 2.37 6.64 -5.96
CA PHE A 78 1.74 6.15 -7.17
C PHE A 78 2.46 6.66 -8.42
N LEU A 79 2.51 5.80 -9.43
CA LEU A 79 2.91 6.15 -10.79
C LEU A 79 1.67 6.16 -11.69
N ALA A 80 1.32 7.35 -12.16
CA ALA A 80 0.23 7.60 -13.10
C ALA A 80 0.71 8.59 -14.18
N GLY A 81 0.07 8.58 -15.35
CA GLY A 81 0.44 9.43 -16.48
C GLY A 81 1.65 8.91 -17.27
N PRO A 82 2.36 9.76 -18.01
CA PRO A 82 3.57 9.39 -18.74
C PRO A 82 4.63 8.76 -17.83
N GLN A 83 5.26 7.70 -18.31
CA GLN A 83 6.17 6.90 -17.51
C GLN A 83 7.63 7.06 -17.93
N PHE A 84 8.49 6.88 -16.94
CA PHE A 84 9.94 7.03 -17.06
C PHE A 84 10.63 5.83 -16.42
N ASN A 85 11.86 5.58 -16.86
CA ASN A 85 12.75 4.63 -16.22
C ASN A 85 13.18 5.18 -14.86
N VAL A 86 12.98 4.41 -13.79
CA VAL A 86 13.13 4.91 -12.41
C VAL A 86 14.59 5.08 -11.99
N LEU A 87 15.55 4.57 -12.78
CA LEU A 87 16.98 4.73 -12.54
C LEU A 87 17.56 5.90 -13.34
N THR A 88 17.15 6.06 -14.60
CA THR A 88 17.75 7.04 -15.53
C THR A 88 16.91 8.30 -15.73
N GLY A 89 15.64 8.28 -15.33
CA GLY A 89 14.69 9.37 -15.57
C GLY A 89 14.27 9.56 -17.02
N GLN A 90 14.70 8.67 -17.94
CA GLN A 90 14.35 8.77 -19.36
C GLN A 90 12.92 8.28 -19.63
N PRO A 91 12.18 8.90 -20.58
CA PRO A 91 10.88 8.39 -21.00
C PRO A 91 10.98 6.95 -21.48
N VAL A 92 9.95 6.14 -21.19
CA VAL A 92 9.90 4.75 -21.64
C VAL A 92 8.70 4.50 -22.53
N THR A 93 8.81 3.47 -23.38
CA THR A 93 7.73 3.03 -24.24
C THR A 93 7.08 1.76 -23.74
N ASP A 94 5.88 1.53 -24.23
CA ASP A 94 5.22 0.23 -24.26
C ASP A 94 5.99 -0.73 -25.20
N ARG A 95 5.60 -2.00 -25.27
CA ARG A 95 6.22 -3.02 -26.13
C ARG A 95 5.95 -2.82 -27.62
N GLN A 96 4.96 -2.00 -27.97
CA GLN A 96 4.66 -1.60 -29.34
C GLN A 96 5.46 -0.35 -29.77
N GLY A 97 6.22 0.26 -28.87
CA GLY A 97 7.04 1.45 -29.13
C GLY A 97 6.31 2.78 -28.90
N ASN A 98 5.07 2.79 -28.40
CA ASN A 98 4.36 4.02 -28.05
C ASN A 98 4.80 4.52 -26.67
N PRO A 99 4.68 5.82 -26.37
CA PRO A 99 4.93 6.33 -25.02
C PRO A 99 4.11 5.56 -23.96
N LEU A 100 4.77 5.04 -22.93
CA LEU A 100 4.08 4.33 -21.86
C LEU A 100 3.33 5.33 -20.99
N VAL A 101 2.03 5.12 -20.83
CA VAL A 101 1.15 5.93 -19.98
C VAL A 101 0.37 5.01 -19.05
N PHE A 102 0.48 5.23 -17.75
CA PHE A 102 -0.38 4.57 -16.76
C PHE A 102 -1.68 5.35 -16.56
N THR A 103 -2.80 4.68 -16.75
CA THR A 103 -4.14 5.25 -16.54
C THR A 103 -4.80 4.62 -15.32
N PRO A 104 -5.61 5.36 -14.53
CA PRO A 104 -6.30 4.76 -13.38
C PRO A 104 -7.28 3.65 -13.74
N ALA A 105 -7.83 3.68 -14.96
CA ALA A 105 -8.78 2.68 -15.42
C ALA A 105 -8.09 1.32 -15.58
N ILE A 106 -8.77 0.28 -15.07
CA ILE A 106 -8.47 -1.11 -15.37
C ILE A 106 -9.76 -1.67 -15.96
N PRO A 107 -9.94 -1.71 -17.30
CA PRO A 107 -11.22 -2.08 -17.88
C PRO A 107 -11.60 -3.55 -17.61
N ASP A 108 -10.60 -4.43 -17.60
CA ASP A 108 -10.78 -5.87 -17.42
C ASP A 108 -9.57 -6.45 -16.67
N VAL A 109 -9.81 -7.15 -15.55
CA VAL A 109 -8.76 -7.85 -14.79
C VAL A 109 -8.13 -9.01 -15.54
N THR A 110 -8.82 -9.55 -16.54
CA THR A 110 -8.38 -10.69 -17.35
C THR A 110 -7.74 -10.26 -18.66
N ALA A 111 -7.91 -8.99 -19.07
CA ALA A 111 -7.45 -8.45 -20.34
C ALA A 111 -6.95 -6.99 -20.24
N ALA A 112 -6.28 -6.64 -19.14
CA ALA A 112 -5.70 -5.31 -18.95
C ALA A 112 -4.56 -5.04 -19.95
N THR A 113 -4.48 -3.81 -20.47
CA THR A 113 -3.32 -3.38 -21.25
C THR A 113 -2.13 -3.15 -20.32
N GLU A 114 -0.93 -3.08 -20.89
CA GLU A 114 0.28 -2.84 -20.09
C GLU A 114 0.33 -1.45 -19.43
N GLY A 115 -0.46 -0.50 -19.93
CA GLY A 115 -0.67 0.83 -19.36
C GLY A 115 -1.90 0.95 -18.44
N ALA A 116 -2.72 -0.10 -18.31
CA ALA A 116 -3.94 -0.06 -17.50
C ALA A 116 -3.60 -0.20 -16.01
N GLY A 117 -4.13 0.70 -15.19
CA GLY A 117 -3.93 0.78 -13.75
C GLY A 117 -2.70 1.59 -13.32
N VAL A 118 -2.86 2.35 -12.24
CA VAL A 118 -1.75 3.05 -11.57
C VAL A 118 -0.80 2.05 -10.93
N ARG A 119 0.53 2.25 -11.03
CA ARG A 119 1.52 1.41 -10.34
C ARG A 119 1.93 2.02 -9.00
N ILE A 120 2.46 1.18 -8.11
CA ILE A 120 2.92 1.64 -6.79
C ILE A 120 4.43 1.53 -6.67
N THR A 121 5.05 2.61 -6.20
CA THR A 121 6.48 2.76 -5.91
C THR A 121 6.67 3.42 -4.54
N LYS A 122 6.01 2.82 -3.53
CA LYS A 122 6.13 3.26 -2.14
C LYS A 122 7.56 3.08 -1.62
N TRP A 123 8.17 1.93 -1.94
CA TRP A 123 9.61 1.69 -1.82
C TRP A 123 10.26 2.07 -3.17
N PRO A 124 10.97 3.21 -3.26
CA PRO A 124 11.64 3.63 -4.48
C PRO A 124 12.86 2.75 -4.78
N ALA A 125 13.37 2.86 -6.02
CA ALA A 125 14.57 2.15 -6.44
C ALA A 125 15.76 2.51 -5.56
N ASP A 126 16.51 1.50 -5.14
CA ASP A 126 17.81 1.65 -4.51
C ASP A 126 18.85 1.88 -5.61
N PRO A 127 19.58 3.01 -5.63
CA PRO A 127 20.64 3.24 -6.61
C PRO A 127 21.76 2.19 -6.56
N ASN A 128 21.91 1.51 -5.41
CA ASN A 128 22.92 0.46 -5.21
C ASN A 128 22.35 -0.95 -5.38
N HIS A 129 21.14 -1.10 -5.92
CA HIS A 129 20.50 -2.40 -6.11
C HIS A 129 21.41 -3.39 -6.86
N VAL A 130 21.29 -4.67 -6.53
CA VAL A 130 21.97 -5.76 -7.25
C VAL A 130 20.90 -6.58 -7.94
N GLN A 131 20.93 -6.63 -9.28
CA GLN A 131 19.86 -7.25 -10.05
C GLN A 131 18.48 -6.71 -9.62
N GLN A 132 17.57 -7.58 -9.17
CA GLN A 132 16.22 -7.23 -8.71
C GLN A 132 16.15 -6.84 -7.22
N ASP A 133 17.26 -6.93 -6.50
CA ASP A 133 17.35 -6.88 -5.05
C ASP A 133 17.69 -5.46 -4.59
N ASN A 134 16.70 -4.75 -4.02
CA ASN A 134 16.86 -3.41 -3.46
C ASN A 134 17.07 -3.47 -1.94
N GLY A 135 17.83 -2.53 -1.37
CA GLY A 135 18.16 -2.50 0.06
C GLY A 135 17.10 -1.89 0.98
N ASN A 136 15.88 -1.60 0.51
CA ASN A 136 14.85 -0.99 1.35
C ASN A 136 14.28 -2.00 2.35
N ASP A 137 14.34 -1.69 3.65
CA ASP A 137 13.71 -2.54 4.65
C ASP A 137 12.17 -2.50 4.54
N TYR A 138 11.51 -3.62 4.82
CA TYR A 138 10.06 -3.65 4.95
C TYR A 138 9.67 -3.46 6.41
N ALA A 139 9.14 -2.29 6.75
CA ALA A 139 8.60 -2.02 8.07
C ALA A 139 7.33 -2.85 8.30
N PHE A 140 7.42 -3.87 9.16
CA PHE A 140 6.29 -4.70 9.53
C PHE A 140 5.43 -4.02 10.61
N PHE A 141 6.09 -3.29 11.52
CA PHE A 141 5.47 -2.33 12.45
C PHE A 141 6.23 -1.00 12.40
N ARG A 142 5.49 0.11 12.32
CA ARG A 142 6.03 1.47 12.35
C ARG A 142 5.11 2.43 13.09
N LEU A 143 5.65 3.56 13.51
CA LEU A 143 4.99 4.54 14.36
C LEU A 143 3.66 5.04 13.79
N GLY A 144 3.57 5.26 12.48
CA GLY A 144 2.31 5.64 11.82
C GLY A 144 1.16 4.66 12.06
N GLU A 145 1.45 3.35 12.05
CA GLU A 145 0.46 2.32 12.40
C GLU A 145 0.09 2.38 13.89
N MET A 146 1.05 2.63 14.78
CA MET A 146 0.80 2.67 16.23
C MET A 146 -0.15 3.80 16.63
N TYR A 147 0.00 4.99 16.03
CA TYR A 147 -0.96 6.09 16.21
C TYR A 147 -2.36 5.69 15.75
N LEU A 148 -2.48 4.99 14.61
CA LEU A 148 -3.80 4.58 14.10
C LEU A 148 -4.42 3.43 14.91
N ILE A 149 -3.61 2.53 15.49
CA ILE A 149 -4.10 1.53 16.44
C ILE A 149 -4.58 2.20 17.73
N ARG A 150 -3.83 3.18 18.24
CA ARG A 150 -4.22 3.93 19.44
C ARG A 150 -5.49 4.75 19.19
N ALA A 151 -5.59 5.44 18.06
CA ALA A 151 -6.81 6.15 17.66
C ALA A 151 -8.02 5.23 17.56
N GLU A 152 -7.86 4.03 17.01
CA GLU A 152 -8.91 3.01 16.96
C GLU A 152 -9.38 2.65 18.38
N ALA A 153 -8.47 2.31 19.28
CA ALA A 153 -8.79 1.96 20.67
C ALA A 153 -9.43 3.12 21.43
N GLU A 154 -8.90 4.33 21.32
CA GLU A 154 -9.42 5.54 21.96
C GLU A 154 -10.86 5.84 21.49
N ASN A 155 -11.15 5.71 20.19
CA ASN A 155 -12.49 5.89 19.67
C ASN A 155 -13.47 4.87 20.28
N GLU A 156 -13.10 3.59 20.35
CA GLU A 156 -13.94 2.56 20.96
C GLU A 156 -14.16 2.77 22.47
N LEU A 157 -13.19 3.38 23.16
CA LEU A 157 -13.31 3.78 24.57
C LEU A 157 -14.10 5.08 24.79
N GLY A 158 -14.64 5.69 23.73
CA GLY A 158 -15.39 6.94 23.80
C GLY A 158 -14.51 8.19 23.94
N GLN A 159 -13.20 8.07 23.71
CA GLN A 159 -12.22 9.15 23.81
C GLN A 159 -12.00 9.84 22.46
N SER A 160 -13.09 10.30 21.83
CA SER A 160 -13.06 10.81 20.45
C SER A 160 -12.07 11.96 20.23
N ALA A 161 -11.84 12.81 21.24
CA ALA A 161 -10.87 13.90 21.14
C ALA A 161 -9.43 13.40 21.00
N ALA A 162 -9.06 12.37 21.76
CA ALA A 162 -7.73 11.75 21.70
C ALA A 162 -7.53 11.06 20.33
N ALA A 163 -8.52 10.26 19.91
CA ALA A 163 -8.48 9.58 18.61
C ALA A 163 -8.38 10.56 17.43
N THR A 164 -9.10 11.68 17.50
CA THR A 164 -9.01 12.76 16.51
C THR A 164 -7.62 13.38 16.49
N ALA A 165 -6.99 13.57 17.65
CA ALA A 165 -5.64 14.12 17.75
C ALA A 165 -4.61 13.19 17.09
N ASP A 166 -4.70 11.87 17.31
CA ASP A 166 -3.80 10.89 16.70
C ASP A 166 -3.91 10.83 15.18
N ILE A 167 -5.13 10.83 14.64
CA ILE A 167 -5.34 10.90 13.18
C ILE A 167 -4.75 12.19 12.63
N ASN A 168 -4.97 13.32 13.30
CA ASN A 168 -4.46 14.62 12.85
C ASN A 168 -2.94 14.72 12.94
N LEU A 169 -2.29 14.02 13.88
CA LEU A 169 -0.83 13.87 13.89
C LEU A 169 -0.35 13.20 12.60
N ILE A 170 -1.04 12.15 12.12
CA ILE A 170 -0.71 11.49 10.85
C ILE A 170 -0.94 12.43 9.66
N ARG A 171 -2.11 13.08 9.61
CA ARG A 171 -2.48 13.96 8.50
C ARG A 171 -1.59 15.20 8.40
N ALA A 172 -1.09 15.72 9.52
CA ALA A 172 -0.24 16.90 9.52
C ALA A 172 1.07 16.73 8.72
N ARG A 173 1.56 15.50 8.51
CA ARG A 173 2.73 15.24 7.64
C ARG A 173 2.39 14.89 6.20
N ALA A 174 1.12 14.66 5.89
CA ALA A 174 0.64 14.29 4.56
C ALA A 174 0.12 15.48 3.74
N PHE A 175 -0.21 16.61 4.39
CA PHE A 175 -0.83 17.76 3.74
C PHE A 175 -0.05 19.05 3.98
N ASN A 176 0.13 19.85 2.92
CA ASN A 176 0.66 21.21 2.99
C ASN A 176 -0.17 22.13 2.06
N PRO A 177 -1.03 23.01 2.60
CA PRO A 177 -1.25 23.30 4.02
C PRO A 177 -1.91 22.14 4.79
N PRO A 178 -1.79 22.10 6.14
CA PRO A 178 -2.40 21.04 6.96
C PRO A 178 -3.91 20.90 6.73
N LYS A 179 -4.39 19.64 6.65
CA LYS A 179 -5.82 19.32 6.42
C LYS A 179 -6.34 18.33 7.47
N PRO A 180 -6.64 18.77 8.71
CA PRO A 180 -7.16 17.89 9.75
C PRO A 180 -8.54 17.33 9.37
N ILE A 181 -8.95 16.22 9.99
CA ILE A 181 -10.35 15.77 9.91
C ILE A 181 -11.28 16.71 10.70
N ALA A 182 -12.57 16.67 10.39
CA ALA A 182 -13.58 17.42 11.13
C ALA A 182 -13.60 17.04 12.62
N SER A 183 -13.87 18.02 13.48
CA SER A 183 -14.11 17.80 14.91
C SER A 183 -15.56 17.37 15.16
N GLY A 184 -15.83 16.84 16.36
CA GLY A 184 -17.21 16.51 16.79
C GLY A 184 -17.84 15.32 16.06
N LEU A 185 -17.04 14.47 15.40
CA LEU A 185 -17.52 13.24 14.79
C LEU A 185 -18.11 12.30 15.85
N THR A 186 -19.22 11.66 15.51
CA THR A 186 -19.73 10.53 16.28
C THR A 186 -18.71 9.39 16.28
N GLN A 187 -18.79 8.47 17.26
CA GLN A 187 -17.90 7.32 17.32
C GLN A 187 -17.90 6.50 16.00
N ALA A 188 -19.07 6.36 15.36
CA ALA A 188 -19.19 5.65 14.09
C ALA A 188 -18.49 6.40 12.93
N GLN A 189 -18.69 7.72 12.83
CA GLN A 189 -18.02 8.53 11.81
C GLN A 189 -16.50 8.56 12.01
N LEU A 190 -16.04 8.64 13.26
CA LEU A 190 -14.62 8.62 13.59
C LEU A 190 -14.01 7.23 13.30
N ARG A 191 -14.74 6.14 13.55
CA ARG A 191 -14.33 4.77 13.15
C ARG A 191 -14.10 4.67 11.64
N ASP A 192 -15.02 5.21 10.83
CA ASP A 192 -14.86 5.23 9.38
C ASP A 192 -13.69 6.15 8.95
N ALA A 193 -13.51 7.29 9.61
CA ALA A 193 -12.36 8.17 9.36
C ALA A 193 -11.03 7.49 9.67
N ILE A 194 -10.94 6.72 10.77
CA ILE A 194 -9.77 5.92 11.14
C ILE A 194 -9.50 4.86 10.07
N LEU A 195 -10.53 4.13 9.64
CA LEU A 195 -10.37 3.10 8.61
C LEU A 195 -9.92 3.68 7.26
N ASN A 196 -10.35 4.88 6.93
CA ASN A 196 -9.88 5.60 5.74
C ASN A 196 -8.43 6.07 5.91
N GLU A 197 -8.06 6.64 7.06
CA GLU A 197 -6.68 7.04 7.30
C GLU A 197 -5.73 5.84 7.31
N ARG A 198 -6.17 4.66 7.79
CA ARG A 198 -5.44 3.39 7.65
C ARG A 198 -5.25 2.98 6.20
N LEU A 199 -6.23 3.21 5.30
CA LEU A 199 -6.02 3.01 3.87
C LEU A 199 -4.89 3.91 3.37
N PHE A 200 -4.99 5.21 3.62
CA PHE A 200 -4.05 6.18 3.05
C PHE A 200 -2.63 6.01 3.59
N GLU A 201 -2.49 5.86 4.90
CA GLU A 201 -1.20 5.73 5.56
C GLU A 201 -0.53 4.39 5.25
N LEU A 202 -1.27 3.29 5.27
CA LEU A 202 -0.75 1.92 5.21
C LEU A 202 -0.96 1.25 3.84
N THR A 203 -1.22 2.04 2.79
CA THR A 203 -1.35 1.52 1.42
C THR A 203 -0.12 0.68 1.04
N ALA A 204 -0.36 -0.53 0.52
CA ALA A 204 0.65 -1.54 0.16
C ALA A 204 1.50 -2.14 1.30
N GLU A 205 1.13 -1.93 2.57
CA GLU A 205 1.85 -2.49 3.73
C GLU A 205 1.19 -3.75 4.32
N GLY A 206 0.36 -4.45 3.51
CA GLY A 206 -0.23 -5.73 3.91
C GLY A 206 -1.30 -5.66 5.02
N LYS A 207 -1.85 -4.47 5.32
CA LYS A 207 -2.80 -4.27 6.43
C LYS A 207 -4.28 -4.30 6.02
N ARG A 208 -4.60 -3.83 4.81
CA ARG A 208 -5.98 -3.52 4.41
C ARG A 208 -6.96 -4.69 4.48
N ARG A 209 -6.53 -5.91 4.13
CA ARG A 209 -7.41 -7.09 4.19
C ARG A 209 -7.84 -7.38 5.62
N GLN A 210 -6.89 -7.42 6.56
CA GLN A 210 -7.14 -7.68 7.97
C GLN A 210 -8.00 -6.58 8.59
N ASP A 211 -7.75 -5.32 8.25
CA ASP A 211 -8.58 -4.19 8.69
C ASP A 211 -10.04 -4.35 8.22
N LEU A 212 -10.26 -4.62 6.94
CA LEU A 212 -11.60 -4.79 6.41
C LEU A 212 -12.33 -6.00 7.03
N ILE A 213 -11.61 -7.06 7.40
CA ILE A 213 -12.21 -8.22 8.09
C ILE A 213 -12.66 -7.82 9.49
N ARG A 214 -11.78 -7.21 10.30
CA ARG A 214 -12.10 -6.80 11.68
C ARG A 214 -13.21 -5.75 11.74
N PHE A 215 -13.29 -4.88 10.74
CA PHE A 215 -14.33 -3.86 10.63
C PHE A 215 -15.62 -4.38 9.98
N GLY A 216 -15.69 -5.67 9.61
CA GLY A 216 -16.88 -6.26 8.99
C GLY A 216 -17.20 -5.75 7.58
N LYS A 217 -16.22 -5.16 6.88
CA LYS A 217 -16.37 -4.57 5.53
C LYS A 217 -15.79 -5.43 4.40
N TYR A 218 -15.06 -6.51 4.72
CA TYR A 218 -14.37 -7.32 3.69
C TYR A 218 -15.33 -8.05 2.76
N THR A 219 -16.38 -8.69 3.28
CA THR A 219 -17.33 -9.48 2.47
C THR A 219 -18.38 -8.62 1.79
N SER A 220 -18.71 -7.47 2.36
CA SER A 220 -19.80 -6.57 1.93
C SER A 220 -19.38 -5.46 0.98
N GLY A 221 -18.09 -5.11 0.92
CA GLY A 221 -17.68 -4.00 0.06
C GLY A 221 -17.67 -4.34 -1.43
N THR A 222 -18.07 -3.36 -2.22
CA THR A 222 -18.08 -3.36 -3.68
C THR A 222 -17.03 -2.35 -4.15
N TRP A 223 -15.91 -2.86 -4.64
CA TRP A 223 -14.86 -2.00 -5.21
C TRP A 223 -14.28 -2.70 -6.42
N TYR A 224 -14.16 -1.95 -7.50
CA TYR A 224 -13.68 -2.43 -8.78
C TYR A 224 -14.40 -3.72 -9.22
N ALA A 225 -13.67 -4.83 -9.43
CA ALA A 225 -14.23 -6.13 -9.81
C ALA A 225 -14.71 -6.98 -8.61
N LYS A 226 -14.54 -6.49 -7.37
CA LYS A 226 -14.99 -7.22 -6.19
C LYS A 226 -16.49 -7.04 -6.00
N THR A 227 -17.20 -8.16 -5.97
CA THR A 227 -18.60 -8.24 -5.57
C THR A 227 -18.75 -8.66 -4.11
N VAL A 228 -19.98 -8.56 -3.60
CA VAL A 228 -20.36 -9.17 -2.32
C VAL A 228 -20.15 -10.67 -2.42
N PHE A 229 -19.52 -11.26 -1.41
CA PHE A 229 -19.30 -12.70 -1.36
C PHE A 229 -19.68 -13.30 -0.01
N ALA A 230 -19.85 -14.62 -0.02
CA ALA A 230 -20.26 -15.38 1.15
C ALA A 230 -19.30 -15.17 2.35
N PRO A 231 -19.83 -15.09 3.58
CA PRO A 231 -19.04 -14.78 4.78
C PRO A 231 -17.82 -15.68 5.00
N TYR A 232 -17.85 -16.94 4.57
CA TYR A 232 -16.76 -17.89 4.80
C TYR A 232 -15.44 -17.49 4.12
N LYS A 233 -15.46 -16.62 3.11
CA LYS A 233 -14.25 -16.17 2.39
C LYS A 233 -13.36 -15.22 3.21
N VAL A 234 -13.72 -14.91 4.46
CA VAL A 234 -12.80 -14.26 5.41
C VAL A 234 -11.61 -15.16 5.77
N LEU A 235 -11.79 -16.48 5.73
CA LEU A 235 -10.73 -17.48 5.87
C LEU A 235 -10.33 -18.02 4.49
N MET A 236 -9.05 -18.34 4.34
CA MET A 236 -8.55 -19.08 3.17
C MET A 236 -8.81 -20.58 3.36
N PRO A 237 -8.98 -21.38 2.30
CA PRO A 237 -9.03 -22.82 2.44
C PRO A 237 -7.70 -23.34 2.98
N ILE A 238 -7.75 -24.35 3.85
CA ILE A 238 -6.58 -25.17 4.16
C ILE A 238 -6.17 -25.88 2.86
N PRO A 239 -4.89 -25.87 2.47
CA PRO A 239 -4.47 -26.50 1.22
C PRO A 239 -4.88 -27.97 1.17
N GLN A 240 -5.45 -28.39 0.04
CA GLN A 240 -6.05 -29.72 -0.13
C GLN A 240 -5.06 -30.86 0.19
N THR A 241 -3.79 -30.70 -0.22
CA THR A 241 -2.74 -31.68 0.07
C THR A 241 -2.50 -31.87 1.57
N GLN A 242 -2.72 -30.84 2.39
CA GLN A 242 -2.61 -30.95 3.85
C GLN A 242 -3.78 -31.73 4.44
N ILE A 243 -5.01 -31.51 3.94
CA ILE A 243 -6.21 -32.28 4.33
C ILE A 243 -6.03 -33.77 3.99
N GLU A 244 -5.49 -34.07 2.81
CA GLU A 244 -5.25 -35.44 2.35
C GLU A 244 -4.13 -36.14 3.15
N THR A 245 -3.09 -35.38 3.54
CA THR A 245 -1.94 -35.93 4.29
C THR A 245 -2.28 -36.14 5.77
N ASN A 246 -3.12 -35.30 6.37
CA ASN A 246 -3.49 -35.39 7.77
C ASN A 246 -5.02 -35.41 7.96
N PRO A 247 -5.64 -36.59 8.16
CA PRO A 247 -7.10 -36.71 8.30
C PRO A 247 -7.68 -36.06 9.58
N GLN A 248 -6.82 -35.65 10.52
CA GLN A 248 -7.22 -34.88 11.69
C GLN A 248 -7.50 -33.40 11.34
N LEU A 249 -6.93 -32.88 10.25
CA LEU A 249 -7.24 -31.53 9.79
C LEU A 249 -8.67 -31.49 9.24
N LYS A 250 -9.43 -30.49 9.71
CA LYS A 250 -10.78 -30.20 9.21
C LYS A 250 -10.73 -28.90 8.44
N GLN A 251 -11.37 -28.90 7.28
CA GLN A 251 -11.44 -27.72 6.43
C GLN A 251 -12.17 -26.57 7.13
N ASN A 252 -11.81 -25.34 6.78
CA ASN A 252 -12.56 -24.16 7.19
C ASN A 252 -14.00 -24.24 6.67
N PRO A 253 -15.02 -23.92 7.48
CA PRO A 253 -16.41 -24.04 7.05
C PRO A 253 -16.68 -23.34 5.71
N GLY A 254 -17.31 -24.04 4.76
CA GLY A 254 -17.68 -23.50 3.45
C GLY A 254 -16.71 -23.79 2.29
N TYR A 255 -15.58 -24.44 2.56
CA TYR A 255 -14.65 -24.99 1.55
C TYR A 255 -14.66 -26.51 1.52
#